data_AF-G9KNU9-F1
#
_entry.id   AF-G9KNU9-F1
#
_cell.length_a   1.000
_cell.length_b   1.000
_cell.length_c   1.000
_cell.angle_alpha   90.00
_cell.angle_beta   90.00
_cell.angle_gamma   90.00
#
_symmetry.space_group_name_H-M   'P 1'
#
loop_
_entity.id
_entity.type
_entity.pdbx_description
1 polymer ?
#
loop_
_entity_poly.entity_id
_entity_poly.type
_entity_poly.pdbx_seq_one_letter_code
_entity_poly.pdbx_strand_id
1 'polypeptide(L)'
;RTEGVRVSVNVLNKQKGAPLLFVVRQKEAVVSFQVPLILRGLYQRKYLYQKVERTLCQPPTKNESEVQFFYVDVSTLSPVNTTYQLRVSRMDDFVLRTGEQFSFNTTAAQPQYFKYEFPEGVDSVIVKVTSNKAFPCSVISIQDVLCPVYDLDNNVAFIGMYQTMTKKAAITVQRKDFPSNSFYVVVVVKTEDQACGGSLPFYPFVEDEPVDQGHRQKTLSVVVSRAVTSEAYVGGMLFCLGIFLSFYLLTILLACWENWRQRKKTLLVAMDRACPESGHPRVLADSFPGSSPYEGYNYGSFENSSGSTDGLGDSTGTGDLSYSYQ
;
A
#
# COMPACT_ATOMS: atom_id res chain seq x y z
N ARG A 1 24.77 22.57 0.32
CA ARG A 1 23.48 22.18 0.95
C ARG A 1 22.36 22.74 0.08
N THR A 2 21.54 21.91 -0.54
CA THR A 2 20.46 22.35 -1.43
C THR A 2 19.24 22.77 -0.61
N GLU A 3 19.00 24.08 -0.53
CA GLU A 3 17.90 24.65 0.26
C GLU A 3 16.61 24.73 -0.57
N GLY A 4 15.51 24.20 -0.03
CA GLY A 4 14.20 24.37 -0.66
C GLY A 4 13.73 25.83 -0.54
N VAL A 5 13.08 26.37 -1.56
CA VAL A 5 12.47 27.71 -1.50
C VAL A 5 10.96 27.56 -1.48
N ARG A 6 10.28 28.23 -0.55
CA ARG A 6 8.83 28.23 -0.42
C ARG A 6 8.28 29.63 -0.51
N VAL A 7 7.27 29.81 -1.34
CA VAL A 7 6.54 31.06 -1.54
C VAL A 7 5.19 30.92 -0.83
N SER A 8 4.90 31.83 0.09
CA SER A 8 3.63 31.92 0.83
C SER A 8 2.93 33.22 0.48
N VAL A 9 1.66 33.13 0.10
CA VAL A 9 0.80 34.28 -0.21
C VAL A 9 -0.44 34.22 0.68
N ASN A 10 -0.77 35.34 1.30
CA ASN A 10 -2.03 35.52 2.03
C ASN A 10 -2.72 36.80 1.56
N VAL A 11 -3.99 36.73 1.16
CA VAL A 11 -4.79 37.90 0.76
C VAL A 11 -5.69 38.30 1.91
N LEU A 12 -5.60 39.57 2.32
CA LEU A 12 -6.32 40.09 3.50
C LEU A 12 -7.74 40.56 3.17
N ASN A 13 -7.99 40.94 1.91
CA ASN A 13 -9.28 41.43 1.45
C ASN A 13 -10.15 40.28 0.89
N LYS A 14 -11.40 40.13 1.40
CA LYS A 14 -12.30 39.02 1.05
C LYS A 14 -13.19 39.29 -0.18
N GLN A 15 -12.70 40.05 -1.16
CA GLN A 15 -13.51 40.37 -2.34
C GLN A 15 -13.67 39.18 -3.30
N LYS A 16 -14.92 38.98 -3.74
CA LYS A 16 -15.31 38.01 -4.77
C LYS A 16 -15.27 38.69 -6.14
N GLY A 17 -14.71 38.03 -7.16
CA GLY A 17 -14.80 38.44 -8.57
C GLY A 17 -13.49 38.87 -9.23
N ALA A 18 -12.51 39.38 -8.47
CA ALA A 18 -11.22 39.83 -9.03
C ALA A 18 -10.03 39.30 -8.21
N PRO A 19 -9.53 38.08 -8.49
CA PRO A 19 -8.41 37.51 -7.75
C PRO A 19 -7.09 38.24 -8.06
N LEU A 20 -6.11 38.05 -7.18
CA LEU A 20 -4.69 38.32 -7.47
C LEU A 20 -4.09 37.08 -8.15
N LEU A 21 -3.47 37.27 -9.31
CA LEU A 21 -2.71 36.25 -10.01
C LEU A 21 -1.22 36.39 -9.66
N PHE A 22 -0.61 35.30 -9.22
CA PHE A 22 0.81 35.19 -8.96
C PHE A 22 1.43 34.27 -10.00
N VAL A 23 2.53 34.71 -10.61
CA VAL A 23 3.32 33.90 -11.55
C VAL A 23 4.76 33.86 -11.05
N VAL A 24 5.22 32.67 -10.63
CA VAL A 24 6.61 32.44 -10.24
C VAL A 24 7.36 31.85 -11.43
N ARG A 25 8.33 32.60 -11.95
CA ARG A 25 9.21 32.16 -13.05
C ARG A 25 10.55 31.70 -12.47
N GLN A 26 10.93 30.47 -12.79
CA GLN A 26 12.23 29.86 -12.50
C GLN A 26 12.98 29.57 -13.82
N LYS A 27 14.23 29.11 -13.74
CA LYS A 27 15.07 28.76 -14.90
C LYS A 27 14.42 27.77 -15.88
N GLU A 28 13.77 26.73 -15.35
CA GLU A 28 13.22 25.60 -16.13
C GLU A 28 11.72 25.34 -15.85
N ALA A 29 11.06 26.23 -15.10
CA ALA A 29 9.67 26.06 -14.68
C ALA A 29 8.96 27.40 -14.51
N VAL A 30 7.65 27.39 -14.73
CA VAL A 30 6.75 28.49 -14.36
C VAL A 30 5.58 27.91 -13.58
N VAL A 31 5.30 28.48 -12.40
CA VAL A 31 4.18 28.09 -11.55
C VAL A 31 3.27 29.30 -11.38
N SER A 32 2.03 29.20 -11.86
CA SER A 32 1.01 30.24 -11.72
C SER A 32 -0.13 29.78 -10.82
N PHE A 33 -0.63 30.68 -9.98
CA PHE A 33 -1.81 30.42 -9.14
C PHE A 33 -2.53 31.73 -8.80
N GLN A 34 -3.85 31.64 -8.68
CA GLN A 34 -4.67 32.75 -8.18
C GLN A 34 -4.86 32.68 -6.67
N VAL A 35 -5.01 33.83 -6.03
CA VAL A 35 -5.44 33.96 -4.62
C VAL A 35 -6.60 34.98 -4.55
N PRO A 36 -7.75 34.62 -3.96
CA PRO A 36 -8.07 33.34 -3.35
C PRO A 36 -8.08 32.16 -4.34
N LEU A 37 -7.53 31.03 -3.90
CA LEU A 37 -7.49 29.79 -4.68
C LEU A 37 -8.81 29.05 -4.51
N ILE A 38 -9.36 28.57 -5.63
CA ILE A 38 -10.58 27.76 -5.64
C ILE A 38 -10.19 26.35 -6.09
N LEU A 39 -10.33 25.38 -5.19
CA LEU A 39 -10.20 23.95 -5.52
C LEU A 39 -11.59 23.34 -5.70
N ARG A 40 -11.69 22.29 -6.52
CA ARG A 40 -12.94 21.56 -6.78
C ARG A 40 -12.84 20.15 -6.22
N GLY A 41 -13.74 19.81 -5.30
CA GLY A 41 -13.90 18.45 -4.79
C GLY A 41 -14.68 17.55 -5.73
N LEU A 42 -15.04 16.36 -5.24
CA LEU A 42 -15.97 15.47 -5.92
C LEU A 42 -17.34 16.18 -6.00
N TYR A 43 -18.12 15.90 -7.04
CA TYR A 43 -19.39 16.61 -7.31
C TYR A 43 -19.24 18.13 -7.48
N GLN A 44 -18.10 18.60 -7.99
CA GLN A 44 -17.83 19.99 -8.37
C GLN A 44 -17.87 21.03 -7.22
N ARG A 45 -17.91 20.59 -5.96
CA ARG A 45 -17.94 21.44 -4.76
C ARG A 45 -16.73 22.39 -4.73
N LYS A 46 -16.97 23.70 -4.61
CA LYS A 46 -15.93 24.73 -4.66
C LYS A 46 -15.43 25.04 -3.25
N TYR A 47 -14.12 24.99 -3.05
CA TYR A 47 -13.45 25.25 -1.77
C TYR A 47 -12.48 26.42 -1.90
N LEU A 48 -12.63 27.44 -1.07
CA LEU A 48 -11.90 28.70 -1.17
C LEU A 48 -10.79 28.81 -0.11
N TYR A 49 -9.59 29.20 -0.53
CA TYR A 49 -8.43 29.40 0.33
C TYR A 49 -7.81 30.78 0.11
N GLN A 50 -7.76 31.60 1.17
CA GLN A 50 -7.14 32.94 1.17
C GLN A 50 -5.61 32.90 1.33
N LYS A 51 -5.08 31.79 1.86
CA LYS A 51 -3.64 31.55 2.04
C LYS A 51 -3.18 30.34 1.23
N VAL A 52 -2.29 30.58 0.29
CA VAL A 52 -1.70 29.60 -0.64
C VAL A 52 -0.21 29.54 -0.42
N GLU A 53 0.37 28.34 -0.42
CA GLU A 53 1.81 28.16 -0.33
C GLU A 53 2.29 27.16 -1.38
N ARG A 54 3.44 27.44 -2.00
CA ARG A 54 4.08 26.60 -3.01
C ARG A 54 5.55 26.43 -2.69
N THR A 55 6.04 25.20 -2.71
CA THR A 55 7.47 24.92 -2.78
C THR A 55 7.91 25.02 -4.24
N LEU A 56 9.03 25.70 -4.50
CA LEU A 56 9.60 25.87 -5.83
C LEU A 56 10.48 24.66 -6.17
N CYS A 57 10.40 24.18 -7.41
CA CYS A 57 11.15 22.99 -7.80
C CYS A 57 12.64 23.34 -7.91
N GLN A 58 13.53 22.39 -7.61
CA GLN A 58 14.96 22.56 -7.81
C GLN A 58 15.34 21.92 -9.15
N PRO A 59 15.57 22.70 -10.23
CA PRO A 59 16.13 22.16 -11.45
C PRO A 59 17.58 21.68 -11.21
N PRO A 60 18.03 20.60 -11.86
CA PRO A 60 19.32 19.98 -11.59
C PRO A 60 20.49 20.94 -11.87
N THR A 61 21.18 21.33 -10.79
CA THR A 61 22.40 22.16 -10.87
C THR A 61 23.57 21.34 -11.40
N LYS A 62 24.23 21.83 -12.45
CA LYS A 62 25.46 21.17 -12.97
C LYS A 62 26.70 21.52 -12.14
N ASN A 63 26.70 22.68 -11.50
CA ASN A 63 27.80 23.18 -10.67
C ASN A 63 27.25 23.55 -9.27
N GLU A 64 27.98 23.23 -8.21
CA GLU A 64 27.58 23.56 -6.82
C GLU A 64 27.43 25.08 -6.56
N SER A 65 28.07 25.90 -7.37
CA SER A 65 28.10 27.37 -7.25
C SER A 65 27.06 28.10 -8.12
N GLU A 66 26.14 27.38 -8.79
CA GLU A 66 25.19 27.98 -9.72
C GLU A 66 24.07 28.76 -8.96
N VAL A 67 24.13 30.09 -9.00
CA VAL A 67 23.08 30.96 -8.42
C VAL A 67 21.83 30.93 -9.31
N GLN A 68 20.74 30.39 -8.78
CA GLN A 68 19.44 30.37 -9.47
C GLN A 68 18.58 31.56 -9.03
N PHE A 69 18.14 32.35 -10.01
CA PHE A 69 17.18 33.43 -9.82
C PHE A 69 15.75 32.94 -10.07
N PHE A 70 14.79 33.50 -9.35
CA PHE A 70 13.37 33.38 -9.63
C PHE A 70 12.71 34.76 -9.55
N TYR A 71 11.63 34.95 -10.30
CA TYR A 71 10.85 36.20 -10.34
C TYR A 71 9.42 35.90 -9.92
N VAL A 72 8.79 36.81 -9.18
CA VAL A 72 7.38 36.72 -8.78
C VAL A 72 6.65 37.91 -9.36
N ASP A 73 5.90 37.67 -10.43
CA ASP A 73 5.02 38.67 -11.02
C ASP A 73 3.65 38.60 -10.34
N VAL A 74 3.09 39.77 -9.97
CA VAL A 74 1.80 39.88 -9.29
C VAL A 74 0.89 40.81 -10.10
N SER A 75 -0.31 40.36 -10.42
CA SER A 75 -1.30 41.15 -11.15
C SER A 75 -2.71 40.95 -10.61
N THR A 76 -3.60 41.91 -10.85
CA THR A 76 -5.03 41.80 -10.57
C THR A 76 -5.83 42.65 -11.54
N LEU A 77 -7.08 42.27 -11.76
CA LEU A 77 -8.08 43.06 -12.49
C LEU A 77 -9.06 43.76 -11.52
N SER A 78 -8.74 43.81 -10.22
CA SER A 78 -9.61 44.44 -9.23
C SER A 78 -9.68 45.96 -9.44
N PRO A 79 -10.89 46.55 -9.53
CA PRO A 79 -11.06 48.00 -9.64
C PRO A 79 -10.78 48.73 -8.31
N VAL A 80 -10.47 48.01 -7.23
CA VAL A 80 -10.15 48.59 -5.91
C VAL A 80 -8.86 48.04 -5.33
N ASN A 81 -8.25 48.83 -4.44
CA ASN A 81 -7.00 48.50 -3.76
C ASN A 81 -7.13 47.16 -3.00
N THR A 82 -6.22 46.24 -3.29
CA THR A 82 -6.23 44.88 -2.73
C THR A 82 -4.91 44.59 -2.02
N THR A 83 -4.99 44.39 -0.70
CA THR A 83 -3.80 44.15 0.15
C THR A 83 -3.48 42.67 0.25
N TYR A 84 -2.23 42.31 -0.01
CA TYR A 84 -1.70 40.95 0.12
C TYR A 84 -0.37 40.93 0.87
N GLN A 85 -0.02 39.78 1.42
CA GLN A 85 1.26 39.50 2.05
C GLN A 85 1.95 38.38 1.27
N LEU A 86 3.08 38.70 0.64
CA LEU A 86 3.99 37.76 -0.01
C LEU A 86 5.18 37.51 0.94
N ARG A 87 5.45 36.25 1.28
CA ARG A 87 6.61 35.83 2.05
C ARG A 87 7.36 34.74 1.32
N VAL A 88 8.66 34.91 1.13
CA VAL A 88 9.57 33.85 0.69
C VAL A 88 10.36 33.34 1.88
N SER A 89 10.47 32.02 2.01
CA SER A 89 11.22 31.35 3.08
C SER A 89 12.06 30.22 2.53
N ARG A 90 13.26 30.04 3.08
CA ARG A 90 14.10 28.84 2.89
C ARG A 90 13.52 27.69 3.73
N MET A 91 13.69 26.46 3.25
CA MET A 91 13.33 25.23 3.95
C MET A 91 14.61 24.47 4.33
N ASP A 92 14.92 24.46 5.62
CA ASP A 92 16.17 23.89 6.16
C ASP A 92 16.27 22.37 5.95
N ASP A 93 15.12 21.69 5.98
CA ASP A 93 14.97 20.23 5.88
C ASP A 93 14.24 19.82 4.58
N PHE A 94 14.56 20.47 3.46
CA PHE A 94 14.00 20.09 2.15
C PHE A 94 14.45 18.70 1.67
N VAL A 95 15.64 18.24 2.11
CA VAL A 95 16.18 16.92 1.77
C VAL A 95 15.97 15.97 2.96
N LEU A 96 15.17 14.92 2.75
CA LEU A 96 14.90 13.88 3.73
C LEU A 96 16.14 13.01 3.96
N ARG A 97 16.37 12.64 5.22
CA ARG A 97 17.48 11.77 5.63
C ARG A 97 16.97 10.38 6.00
N THR A 98 17.84 9.38 5.82
CA THR A 98 17.50 7.98 6.09
C THR A 98 17.42 7.73 7.61
N GLY A 99 16.29 7.20 8.08
CA GLY A 99 16.05 6.88 9.49
C GLY A 99 15.59 8.06 10.35
N GLU A 100 15.71 9.30 9.88
CA GLU A 100 15.21 10.48 10.59
C GLU A 100 13.70 10.67 10.35
N GLN A 101 12.98 11.16 11.38
CA GLN A 101 11.56 11.47 11.29
C GLN A 101 11.33 12.97 11.15
N PHE A 102 10.89 13.41 9.98
CA PHE A 102 10.53 14.80 9.74
C PHE A 102 9.01 15.00 9.83
N SER A 103 8.55 16.05 10.51
CA SER A 103 7.11 16.33 10.72
C SER A 103 6.71 17.72 10.25
N PHE A 104 5.61 17.81 9.50
CA PHE A 104 5.10 19.05 8.92
C PHE A 104 3.57 19.10 8.91
N ASN A 105 3.01 20.27 8.61
CA ASN A 105 1.58 20.50 8.48
C ASN A 105 1.23 20.96 7.06
N THR A 106 0.25 20.33 6.42
CA THR A 106 -0.12 20.59 5.01
C THR A 106 -1.64 20.76 4.86
N THR A 107 -2.06 21.46 3.80
CA THR A 107 -3.46 21.65 3.41
C THR A 107 -3.59 21.47 1.89
N ALA A 108 -4.80 21.41 1.35
CA ALA A 108 -5.02 21.28 -0.10
C ALA A 108 -4.46 22.48 -0.90
N ALA A 109 -4.40 23.66 -0.29
CA ALA A 109 -3.83 24.89 -0.87
C ALA A 109 -2.38 25.20 -0.43
N GLN A 110 -1.83 24.37 0.45
CA GLN A 110 -0.46 24.49 0.99
C GLN A 110 0.22 23.12 0.91
N PRO A 111 0.29 22.49 -0.28
CA PRO A 111 0.93 21.19 -0.48
C PRO A 111 2.42 21.27 -0.18
N GLN A 112 3.02 20.14 0.16
CA GLN A 112 4.46 20.06 0.43
C GLN A 112 5.09 18.89 -0.29
N TYR A 113 6.34 19.06 -0.70
CA TYR A 113 7.18 17.98 -1.18
C TYR A 113 8.62 18.17 -0.73
N PHE A 114 9.35 17.06 -0.68
CA PHE A 114 10.72 16.98 -0.17
C PHE A 114 11.54 16.08 -1.08
N LYS A 115 12.83 16.40 -1.28
CA LYS A 115 13.75 15.52 -2.03
C LYS A 115 14.22 14.38 -1.12
N TYR A 116 14.35 13.18 -1.64
CA TYR A 116 15.19 12.13 -1.07
C TYR A 116 16.24 11.71 -2.09
N GLU A 117 17.44 11.37 -1.62
CA GLU A 117 18.56 10.94 -2.44
C GLU A 117 19.08 9.61 -1.90
N PHE A 118 19.26 8.62 -2.78
CA PHE A 118 19.67 7.28 -2.38
C PHE A 118 21.14 7.31 -1.93
N PRO A 119 21.45 6.91 -0.67
CA PRO A 119 22.83 6.78 -0.24
C PRO A 119 23.55 5.65 -1.00
N GLU A 120 24.87 5.70 -1.03
CA GLU A 120 25.70 4.67 -1.67
C GLU A 120 25.42 3.28 -1.08
N GLY A 121 25.41 2.27 -1.95
CA GLY A 121 25.11 0.87 -1.59
C GLY A 121 23.66 0.58 -1.19
N VAL A 122 22.71 1.50 -1.39
CA VAL A 122 21.27 1.25 -1.13
C VAL A 122 20.47 1.26 -2.43
N ASP A 123 19.92 0.08 -2.76
CA ASP A 123 19.11 -0.13 -3.97
C ASP A 123 17.61 0.10 -3.77
N SER A 124 17.13 0.09 -2.52
CA SER A 124 15.70 0.21 -2.23
C SER A 124 15.41 0.79 -0.84
N VAL A 125 14.36 1.60 -0.77
CA VAL A 125 13.92 2.29 0.45
C VAL A 125 12.40 2.21 0.60
N ILE A 126 11.91 2.34 1.82
CA ILE A 126 10.49 2.44 2.15
C ILE A 126 10.22 3.86 2.64
N VAL A 127 9.42 4.59 1.88
CA VAL A 127 8.90 5.91 2.28
C VAL A 127 7.64 5.67 3.09
N LYS A 128 7.74 5.84 4.41
CA LYS A 128 6.65 5.66 5.36
C LYS A 128 6.12 7.02 5.80
N VAL A 129 4.82 7.23 5.65
CA VAL A 129 4.14 8.46 6.06
C VAL A 129 3.08 8.11 7.11
N THR A 130 2.98 8.91 8.16
CA THR A 130 2.07 8.67 9.29
C THR A 130 1.41 9.95 9.79
N SER A 131 0.17 9.84 10.26
CA SER A 131 -0.56 10.88 10.98
C SER A 131 -1.26 10.31 12.21
N ASN A 132 -1.42 11.15 13.24
CA ASN A 132 -2.21 10.83 14.43
C ASN A 132 -3.73 10.87 14.13
N LYS A 133 -4.16 11.61 13.09
CA LYS A 133 -5.56 11.76 12.70
C LYS A 133 -5.86 10.96 11.43
N ALA A 134 -7.05 10.37 11.35
CA ALA A 134 -7.49 9.63 10.15
C ALA A 134 -7.86 10.57 8.99
N PHE A 135 -8.57 11.66 9.31
CA PHE A 135 -9.00 12.68 8.36
C PHE A 135 -8.35 14.03 8.73
N PRO A 136 -8.14 14.94 7.74
CA PRO A 136 -8.57 14.85 6.35
C PRO A 136 -7.80 13.79 5.53
N CYS A 137 -8.38 13.28 4.46
CA CYS A 137 -7.72 12.38 3.50
C CYS A 137 -6.50 13.06 2.88
N SER A 138 -5.46 12.30 2.58
CA SER A 138 -4.23 12.80 1.93
C SER A 138 -3.76 11.82 0.88
N VAL A 139 -3.11 12.31 -0.18
CA VAL A 139 -2.35 11.50 -1.13
C VAL A 139 -0.87 11.75 -0.94
N ILE A 140 -0.10 10.67 -1.03
CA ILE A 140 1.35 10.68 -1.13
C ILE A 140 1.71 10.18 -2.52
N SER A 141 2.61 10.86 -3.20
CA SER A 141 3.09 10.52 -4.54
C SER A 141 4.62 10.59 -4.57
N ILE A 142 5.24 9.59 -5.21
CA ILE A 142 6.68 9.51 -5.44
C ILE A 142 6.93 9.86 -6.90
N GLN A 143 7.57 11.00 -7.15
CA GLN A 143 7.82 11.57 -8.48
C GLN A 143 9.32 11.72 -8.72
N ASP A 144 9.76 11.73 -9.98
CA ASP A 144 11.15 12.01 -10.32
C ASP A 144 11.52 13.47 -9.99
N VAL A 145 12.81 13.78 -9.90
CA VAL A 145 13.34 15.13 -9.63
C VAL A 145 13.30 15.97 -10.92
N LEU A 146 12.10 16.18 -11.43
CA LEU A 146 11.81 16.91 -12.66
C LEU A 146 10.83 18.06 -12.40
N CYS A 147 11.00 19.16 -13.11
CA CYS A 147 10.07 20.30 -13.11
C CYS A 147 9.11 20.18 -14.32
N PRO A 148 7.80 20.51 -14.17
CA PRO A 148 7.10 20.90 -12.95
C PRO A 148 6.70 19.68 -12.08
N VAL A 149 6.68 19.88 -10.76
CA VAL A 149 6.18 18.88 -9.80
C VAL A 149 4.65 18.92 -9.74
N TYR A 150 3.99 17.75 -9.71
CA TYR A 150 2.53 17.67 -9.58
C TYR A 150 2.13 17.58 -8.10
N ASP A 151 1.86 18.75 -7.52
CA ASP A 151 1.61 19.00 -6.10
C ASP A 151 0.16 19.38 -5.76
N LEU A 152 -0.78 19.33 -6.73
CA LEU A 152 -2.19 19.67 -6.53
C LEU A 152 -3.07 18.42 -6.38
N ASP A 153 -4.20 18.57 -5.67
CA ASP A 153 -5.23 17.54 -5.49
C ASP A 153 -5.56 16.85 -6.84
N ASN A 154 -5.75 17.65 -7.89
CA ASN A 154 -6.18 17.22 -9.21
C ASN A 154 -5.08 16.61 -10.09
N ASN A 155 -3.78 16.76 -9.78
CA ASN A 155 -2.68 16.28 -10.64
C ASN A 155 -1.66 15.35 -9.95
N VAL A 156 -1.60 15.32 -8.61
CA VAL A 156 -0.65 14.51 -7.83
C VAL A 156 -0.73 13.00 -8.09
N ALA A 157 -1.87 12.54 -8.65
CA ALA A 157 -2.12 11.15 -9.02
C ALA A 157 -1.82 10.83 -10.51
N PHE A 158 -1.34 11.78 -11.32
CA PHE A 158 -1.09 11.56 -12.75
C PHE A 158 0.33 11.08 -13.08
N ILE A 159 1.32 11.34 -12.21
CA ILE A 159 2.72 10.93 -12.42
C ILE A 159 3.23 10.17 -11.20
N GLY A 160 4.02 9.14 -11.47
CA GLY A 160 4.73 8.37 -10.45
C GLY A 160 3.85 7.38 -9.70
N MET A 161 4.36 6.88 -8.58
CA MET A 161 3.64 5.96 -7.71
C MET A 161 2.89 6.76 -6.63
N TYR A 162 1.57 6.59 -6.52
CA TYR A 162 0.78 7.28 -5.51
C TYR A 162 -0.07 6.33 -4.64
N GLN A 163 -0.38 6.76 -3.43
CA GLN A 163 -1.31 6.11 -2.51
C GLN A 163 -2.18 7.15 -1.79
N THR A 164 -3.46 6.84 -1.59
CA THR A 164 -4.33 7.56 -0.65
C THR A 164 -4.05 7.09 0.78
N MET A 165 -4.22 7.98 1.75
CA MET A 165 -3.88 7.72 3.16
C MET A 165 -4.85 8.40 4.13
N THR A 166 -5.39 7.59 5.05
CA THR A 166 -5.99 8.07 6.30
C THR A 166 -4.91 8.30 7.36
N LYS A 167 -4.47 7.26 8.09
CA LYS A 167 -3.46 7.36 9.16
C LYS A 167 -2.04 6.99 8.75
N LYS A 168 -1.85 6.00 7.87
CA LYS A 168 -0.53 5.47 7.50
C LYS A 168 -0.52 5.01 6.05
N ALA A 169 0.60 5.23 5.36
CA ALA A 169 0.88 4.72 4.02
C ALA A 169 2.38 4.42 3.90
N ALA A 170 2.73 3.51 2.99
CA ALA A 170 4.11 3.11 2.75
C ALA A 170 4.29 2.73 1.28
N ILE A 171 5.25 3.39 0.63
CA ILE A 171 5.64 3.11 -0.76
C ILE A 171 7.09 2.63 -0.74
N THR A 172 7.33 1.43 -1.26
CA THR A 172 8.69 0.93 -1.52
C THR A 172 9.17 1.49 -2.84
N VAL A 173 10.36 2.08 -2.85
CA VAL A 173 10.95 2.77 -4.01
C VAL A 173 12.28 2.11 -4.31
N GLN A 174 12.51 1.70 -5.57
CA GLN A 174 13.80 1.15 -6.01
C GLN A 174 14.62 2.23 -6.69
N ARG A 175 15.92 2.26 -6.43
CA ARG A 175 16.87 3.22 -6.99
C ARG A 175 16.91 3.20 -8.51
N LYS A 176 16.83 2.00 -9.10
CA LYS A 176 16.86 1.76 -10.55
C LYS A 176 15.70 2.42 -11.32
N ASP A 177 14.60 2.73 -10.63
CA ASP A 177 13.40 3.31 -11.24
C ASP A 177 13.53 4.85 -11.40
N PHE A 178 14.60 5.47 -10.86
CA PHE A 178 14.83 6.91 -10.84
C PHE A 178 16.22 7.28 -11.39
N PRO A 179 16.33 7.88 -12.59
CA PRO A 179 17.62 8.13 -13.24
C PRO A 179 18.52 9.08 -12.44
N SER A 180 17.91 10.00 -11.69
CA SER A 180 18.58 11.01 -10.86
C SER A 180 19.13 10.47 -9.53
N ASN A 181 19.05 9.15 -9.26
CA ASN A 181 19.31 8.55 -7.94
C ASN A 181 18.58 9.25 -6.78
N SER A 182 17.46 9.90 -7.08
CA SER A 182 16.70 10.74 -6.16
C SER A 182 15.27 10.89 -6.65
N PHE A 183 14.36 11.24 -5.74
CA PHE A 183 12.93 11.42 -6.01
C PHE A 183 12.33 12.48 -5.10
N TYR A 184 11.18 13.03 -5.49
CA TYR A 184 10.34 13.87 -4.63
C TYR A 184 9.27 13.03 -3.94
N VAL A 185 9.16 13.19 -2.61
CA VAL A 185 8.01 12.74 -1.80
C VAL A 185 7.00 13.88 -1.75
N VAL A 186 5.96 13.81 -2.58
CA VAL A 186 4.89 14.81 -2.67
C VAL A 186 3.73 14.42 -1.78
N VAL A 187 3.22 15.36 -0.97
CA VAL A 187 2.20 15.11 0.03
C VAL A 187 1.12 16.20 0.01
N VAL A 188 -0.09 15.80 -0.38
CA VAL A 188 -1.22 16.70 -0.65
C VAL A 188 -2.42 16.27 0.19
N VAL A 189 -3.06 17.21 0.89
CA VAL A 189 -4.34 16.95 1.55
C VAL A 189 -5.46 17.08 0.53
N LYS A 190 -6.35 16.08 0.49
CA LYS A 190 -7.54 16.10 -0.37
C LYS A 190 -8.59 17.05 0.19
N THR A 191 -9.24 17.80 -0.68
CA THR A 191 -10.37 18.67 -0.33
C THR A 191 -11.51 17.91 0.37
N GLU A 192 -11.68 16.63 0.05
CA GLU A 192 -12.74 15.76 0.59
C GLU A 192 -12.19 14.40 1.05
N ASP A 193 -12.96 13.72 1.91
CA ASP A 193 -12.55 12.45 2.55
C ASP A 193 -12.95 11.19 1.76
N GLN A 194 -13.83 11.34 0.76
CA GLN A 194 -14.35 10.25 -0.07
C GLN A 194 -13.24 9.44 -0.76
N ALA A 195 -12.14 10.09 -1.18
CA ALA A 195 -10.98 9.43 -1.79
C ALA A 195 -10.24 8.46 -0.84
N CYS A 196 -10.53 8.50 0.46
CA CYS A 196 -10.05 7.57 1.48
C CYS A 196 -11.19 6.74 2.11
N GLY A 197 -12.39 6.72 1.50
CA GLY A 197 -13.57 6.04 2.06
C GLY A 197 -14.20 6.75 3.28
N GLY A 198 -13.88 8.02 3.52
CA GLY A 198 -14.56 8.82 4.53
C GLY A 198 -15.93 9.33 4.05
N SER A 199 -16.79 9.74 4.98
CA SER A 199 -18.11 10.25 4.65
C SER A 199 -18.05 11.62 3.96
N LEU A 200 -18.87 11.79 2.93
CA LEU A 200 -19.16 13.10 2.35
C LEU A 200 -20.20 13.80 3.25
N PRO A 201 -19.89 14.97 3.86
CA PRO A 201 -20.90 15.69 4.63
C PRO A 201 -22.03 16.19 3.72
N PHE A 202 -23.24 15.77 4.05
CA PHE A 202 -24.50 16.27 3.50
C PHE A 202 -24.93 17.53 4.27
N TYR A 203 -24.34 18.66 3.92
CA TYR A 203 -24.90 19.98 4.25
C TYR A 203 -25.55 20.56 3.00
N PRO A 204 -26.65 21.34 3.14
CA PRO A 204 -27.30 21.98 2.01
C PRO A 204 -26.40 23.09 1.48
N PHE A 205 -25.69 22.81 0.40
CA PHE A 205 -24.97 23.83 -0.36
C PHE A 205 -25.95 24.58 -1.24
N VAL A 206 -25.92 25.91 -1.16
CA VAL A 206 -26.41 26.76 -2.25
C VAL A 206 -25.43 26.57 -3.41
N GLU A 207 -25.95 26.37 -4.63
CA GLU A 207 -25.11 26.26 -5.81
C GLU A 207 -24.24 27.52 -5.97
N ASP A 208 -23.04 27.33 -6.51
CA ASP A 208 -22.00 28.35 -6.77
C ASP A 208 -21.33 29.10 -5.61
N GLU A 209 -21.83 29.06 -4.36
CA GLU A 209 -21.15 29.67 -3.21
C GLU A 209 -19.98 28.80 -2.68
N PRO A 210 -18.72 29.28 -2.71
CA PRO A 210 -17.58 28.47 -2.31
C PRO A 210 -17.43 28.38 -0.79
N VAL A 211 -17.13 27.19 -0.30
CA VAL A 211 -17.04 26.88 1.13
C VAL A 211 -15.66 27.26 1.67
N ASP A 212 -15.63 28.04 2.75
CA ASP A 212 -14.41 28.22 3.54
C ASP A 212 -14.17 26.96 4.39
N GLN A 213 -13.12 26.20 4.07
CA GLN A 213 -12.76 25.00 4.83
C GLN A 213 -12.00 25.29 6.14
N GLY A 214 -11.66 26.55 6.40
CA GLY A 214 -10.96 26.97 7.62
C GLY A 214 -9.72 26.12 7.92
N HIS A 215 -9.81 25.31 8.97
CA HIS A 215 -8.69 24.54 9.54
C HIS A 215 -8.55 23.09 9.00
N ARG A 216 -8.97 22.79 7.76
CA ARG A 216 -8.74 21.46 7.13
C ARG A 216 -7.25 21.27 6.78
N GLN A 217 -6.47 20.99 7.81
CA GLN A 217 -5.03 20.76 7.76
C GLN A 217 -4.66 19.40 8.35
N LYS A 218 -3.52 18.85 7.94
CA LYS A 218 -3.02 17.56 8.42
C LYS A 218 -1.56 17.64 8.82
N THR A 219 -1.29 17.32 10.07
CA THR A 219 0.06 17.05 10.55
C THR A 219 0.47 15.65 10.12
N LEU A 220 1.60 15.57 9.42
CA LEU A 220 2.15 14.36 8.82
C LEU A 220 3.62 14.23 9.20
N SER A 221 4.05 13.01 9.44
CA SER A 221 5.45 12.66 9.67
C SER A 221 5.92 11.69 8.60
N VAL A 222 7.05 11.98 7.98
CA VAL A 222 7.70 11.15 6.96
C VAL A 222 8.98 10.55 7.55
N VAL A 223 9.20 9.26 7.28
CA VAL A 223 10.45 8.54 7.57
C VAL A 223 10.82 7.77 6.31
N VAL A 224 12.07 7.87 5.86
CA VAL A 224 12.59 6.99 4.81
C VAL A 224 13.55 5.99 5.45
N SER A 225 13.22 4.69 5.37
CA SER A 225 14.05 3.61 5.90
C SER A 225 14.57 2.73 4.77
N ARG A 226 15.74 2.12 4.93
CA ARG A 226 16.23 1.09 3.98
C ARG A 226 15.21 -0.06 3.90
N ALA A 227 14.95 -0.56 2.69
CA ALA A 227 14.17 -1.78 2.52
C ALA A 227 15.03 -3.02 2.82
N VAL A 228 14.39 -4.18 2.94
CA VAL A 228 15.08 -5.47 3.09
C VAL A 228 15.80 -5.82 1.78
N THR A 229 17.06 -6.26 1.87
CA THR A 229 17.87 -6.60 0.69
C THR A 229 17.34 -7.85 -0.03
N SER A 230 17.58 -7.92 -1.34
CA SER A 230 17.23 -9.09 -2.16
C SER A 230 17.82 -10.39 -1.62
N GLU A 231 19.05 -10.36 -1.11
CA GLU A 231 19.72 -11.50 -0.49
C GLU A 231 18.94 -12.10 0.68
N ALA A 232 18.35 -11.27 1.54
CA ALA A 232 17.54 -11.73 2.67
C ALA A 232 16.23 -12.40 2.21
N TYR A 233 15.62 -11.91 1.13
CA TYR A 233 14.47 -12.57 0.50
C TYR A 233 14.86 -13.92 -0.14
N VAL A 234 15.98 -13.98 -0.86
CA VAL A 234 16.48 -15.23 -1.46
C VAL A 234 16.83 -16.25 -0.38
N GLY A 235 17.52 -15.83 0.69
CA GLY A 235 17.82 -16.68 1.84
C GLY A 235 16.56 -17.24 2.51
N GLY A 236 15.54 -16.40 2.74
CA GLY A 236 14.25 -16.83 3.28
C GLY A 236 13.52 -17.83 2.36
N MET A 237 13.50 -17.59 1.05
CA MET A 237 12.90 -18.49 0.06
C MET A 237 13.61 -19.85 0.02
N LEU A 238 14.94 -19.86 0.00
CA LEU A 238 15.75 -21.08 0.02
C LEU A 238 15.58 -21.87 1.33
N PHE A 239 15.49 -21.18 2.47
CA PHE A 239 15.23 -21.80 3.77
C PHE A 239 13.87 -22.51 3.80
N CYS A 240 12.81 -21.84 3.36
CA CYS A 240 11.48 -22.44 3.24
C CYS A 240 11.49 -23.65 2.28
N LEU A 241 12.12 -23.52 1.12
CA LEU A 241 12.23 -24.61 0.14
C LEU A 241 13.01 -25.81 0.70
N GLY A 242 14.10 -25.57 1.44
CA GLY A 242 14.87 -26.62 2.12
C GLY A 242 14.04 -27.39 3.15
N ILE A 243 13.19 -26.70 3.93
CA ILE A 243 12.26 -27.34 4.87
C ILE A 243 11.28 -28.26 4.12
N PHE A 244 10.60 -27.75 3.08
CA PHE A 244 9.68 -28.58 2.28
C PHE A 244 10.38 -29.79 1.67
N LEU A 245 11.55 -29.60 1.07
CA LEU A 245 12.31 -30.69 0.45
C LEU A 245 12.76 -31.74 1.48
N SER A 246 13.10 -31.32 2.71
CA SER A 246 13.42 -32.26 3.79
C SER A 246 12.22 -33.13 4.21
N PHE A 247 10.99 -32.60 4.24
CA PHE A 247 9.79 -33.39 4.50
C PHE A 247 9.50 -34.40 3.38
N TYR A 248 9.71 -34.04 2.10
CA TYR A 248 9.60 -34.99 0.99
C TYR A 248 10.67 -36.09 1.05
N LEU A 249 11.92 -35.75 1.38
CA LEU A 249 12.96 -36.77 1.57
C LEU A 249 12.67 -37.67 2.78
N LEU A 250 12.16 -37.13 3.89
CA LEU A 250 11.79 -37.91 5.07
C LEU A 250 10.68 -38.93 4.74
N THR A 251 9.63 -38.50 4.02
CA THR A 251 8.52 -39.41 3.64
C THR A 251 8.98 -40.48 2.66
N ILE A 252 9.85 -40.15 1.69
CA ILE A 252 10.48 -41.14 0.80
C ILE A 252 11.35 -42.13 1.59
N LEU A 253 12.19 -41.65 2.52
CA LEU A 253 13.04 -42.52 3.35
C LEU A 253 12.23 -43.47 4.23
N LEU A 254 11.12 -43.00 4.82
CA LEU A 254 10.19 -43.84 5.58
C LEU A 254 9.53 -44.90 4.68
N ALA A 255 9.01 -44.51 3.51
CA ALA A 255 8.42 -45.44 2.56
C ALA A 255 9.44 -46.49 2.02
N CYS A 256 10.69 -46.08 1.80
CA CYS A 256 11.78 -46.98 1.42
C CYS A 256 12.16 -47.94 2.56
N TRP A 257 12.20 -47.46 3.82
CA TRP A 257 12.44 -48.31 4.99
C TRP A 257 11.32 -49.33 5.13
N GLU A 258 10.05 -48.93 5.10
CA GLU A 258 8.92 -49.84 5.19
C GLU A 258 8.93 -50.89 4.08
N ASN A 259 9.17 -50.50 2.82
CA ASN A 259 9.32 -51.44 1.71
C ASN A 259 10.49 -52.43 1.91
N TRP A 260 11.64 -51.97 2.41
CA TRP A 260 12.77 -52.86 2.72
C TRP A 260 12.48 -53.81 3.88
N ARG A 261 11.78 -53.32 4.92
CA ARG A 261 11.33 -54.11 6.07
C ARG A 261 10.31 -55.18 5.64
N GLN A 262 9.38 -54.86 4.75
CA GLN A 262 8.45 -55.83 4.18
C GLN A 262 9.19 -56.87 3.33
N ARG A 263 10.09 -56.46 2.42
CA ARG A 263 10.92 -57.41 1.65
C ARG A 263 11.72 -58.37 2.53
N LYS A 264 12.31 -57.89 3.64
CA LYS A 264 12.98 -58.77 4.62
C LYS A 264 12.01 -59.78 5.27
N LYS A 265 10.79 -59.37 5.64
CA LYS A 265 9.77 -60.30 6.16
C LYS A 265 9.36 -61.34 5.11
N THR A 266 9.09 -60.93 3.87
CA THR A 266 8.72 -61.85 2.78
C THR A 266 9.84 -62.84 2.48
N LEU A 267 11.11 -62.41 2.49
CA LEU A 267 12.26 -63.27 2.22
C LEU A 267 12.51 -64.29 3.36
N LEU A 268 12.28 -63.92 4.61
CA LEU A 268 12.27 -64.86 5.75
C LEU A 268 11.17 -65.92 5.61
N VAL A 269 9.93 -65.50 5.27
CA VAL A 269 8.80 -66.42 5.06
C VAL A 269 8.97 -67.32 3.83
N ALA A 270 9.72 -66.87 2.82
CA ALA A 270 10.07 -67.71 1.67
C ALA A 270 11.12 -68.77 2.01
N MET A 271 12.08 -68.45 2.88
CA MET A 271 13.12 -69.39 3.32
C MET A 271 12.57 -70.49 4.24
N ASP A 272 11.57 -70.15 5.07
CA ASP A 272 10.83 -71.09 5.93
C ASP A 272 9.98 -72.10 5.13
N ARG A 273 9.71 -71.81 3.84
CA ARG A 273 8.98 -72.69 2.91
C ARG A 273 9.87 -73.62 2.08
N ALA A 274 11.19 -73.57 2.27
CA ALA A 274 12.17 -74.26 1.43
C ALA A 274 12.62 -75.65 1.96
N CYS A 275 12.01 -76.15 3.04
CA CYS A 275 12.22 -77.51 3.55
C CYS A 275 11.05 -78.44 3.16
N PRO A 276 11.27 -79.52 2.39
CA PRO A 276 10.25 -80.52 2.14
C PRO A 276 10.29 -81.62 3.20
N GLU A 277 9.30 -81.68 4.08
CA GLU A 277 9.13 -82.83 4.98
C GLU A 277 8.00 -83.75 4.50
N SER A 278 8.39 -84.95 4.07
CA SER A 278 7.51 -86.01 3.57
C SER A 278 7.20 -87.02 4.68
N GLY A 279 5.92 -87.21 5.05
CA GLY A 279 5.54 -88.24 6.03
C GLY A 279 4.07 -88.27 6.46
N HIS A 280 3.24 -89.05 5.77
CA HIS A 280 1.85 -89.41 6.14
C HIS A 280 1.81 -90.63 7.11
N PRO A 281 0.64 -91.12 7.63
CA PRO A 281 -0.69 -90.51 7.90
C PRO A 281 -1.41 -90.99 9.22
N ARG A 282 -2.66 -90.53 9.46
CA ARG A 282 -3.68 -91.03 10.44
C ARG A 282 -3.36 -90.70 11.92
N VAL A 283 -4.32 -90.40 12.82
CA VAL A 283 -5.60 -91.07 13.15
C VAL A 283 -6.76 -90.08 13.37
N LEU A 284 -8.00 -90.58 13.21
CA LEU A 284 -9.28 -89.91 13.36
C LEU A 284 -10.08 -90.58 14.50
N ALA A 285 -10.66 -89.80 15.43
CA ALA A 285 -11.78 -90.19 16.31
C ALA A 285 -12.40 -88.98 17.02
N ASP A 286 -13.69 -88.75 16.79
CA ASP A 286 -14.51 -87.71 17.43
C ASP A 286 -14.91 -88.04 18.88
N SER A 287 -15.36 -87.03 19.66
CA SER A 287 -16.60 -87.09 20.46
C SER A 287 -16.98 -85.73 21.07
N PHE A 288 -18.09 -85.16 20.57
CA PHE A 288 -18.97 -84.17 21.24
C PHE A 288 -19.72 -84.84 22.43
N PRO A 289 -20.55 -84.18 23.31
CA PRO A 289 -21.34 -82.95 23.05
C PRO A 289 -21.66 -81.99 24.23
N GLY A 290 -22.44 -80.94 23.92
CA GLY A 290 -23.19 -80.11 24.89
C GLY A 290 -22.53 -78.75 25.20
N SER A 291 -23.22 -77.61 25.20
CA SER A 291 -24.65 -77.32 24.97
C SER A 291 -24.84 -75.85 24.51
N SER A 292 -26.00 -75.52 23.93
CA SER A 292 -26.53 -74.14 23.87
C SER A 292 -27.59 -73.98 24.98
N PRO A 293 -27.88 -72.76 25.49
CA PRO A 293 -28.79 -71.86 24.76
C PRO A 293 -28.62 -70.34 24.97
N TYR A 294 -29.13 -69.58 23.98
CA TYR A 294 -29.81 -68.26 24.07
C TYR A 294 -29.14 -66.96 24.58
N GLU A 295 -29.70 -65.87 24.04
CA GLU A 295 -29.65 -64.45 24.44
C GLU A 295 -28.31 -63.72 24.56
N GLY A 296 -27.94 -63.05 23.47
CA GLY A 296 -27.14 -61.84 23.54
C GLY A 296 -28.03 -60.62 23.83
N TYR A 297 -27.64 -59.83 24.82
CA TYR A 297 -28.04 -58.42 24.94
C TYR A 297 -26.79 -57.56 25.14
N ASN A 298 -26.58 -56.62 24.23
CA ASN A 298 -25.64 -55.52 24.43
C ASN A 298 -26.47 -54.22 24.49
N TYR A 299 -26.36 -53.50 25.60
CA TYR A 299 -27.15 -52.32 25.95
C TYR A 299 -26.18 -51.34 26.64
N GLY A 300 -26.10 -50.06 26.32
CA GLY A 300 -26.75 -49.29 25.26
C GLY A 300 -26.83 -47.81 25.64
N SER A 301 -26.55 -46.91 24.68
CA SER A 301 -26.83 -45.45 24.75
C SER A 301 -26.01 -44.66 25.80
N PHE A 302 -25.74 -43.36 25.72
CA PHE A 302 -26.46 -42.17 25.18
C PHE A 302 -25.42 -41.17 24.60
N GLU A 303 -25.69 -40.25 23.66
CA GLU A 303 -26.81 -39.94 22.71
C GLU A 303 -26.28 -38.77 21.80
N ASN A 304 -26.88 -38.30 20.70
CA ASN A 304 -28.09 -38.66 19.96
C ASN A 304 -27.99 -38.23 18.46
N SER A 305 -28.86 -38.81 17.61
CA SER A 305 -29.57 -38.23 16.43
C SER A 305 -28.93 -37.17 15.52
N SER A 306 -29.15 -37.15 14.19
CA SER A 306 -29.87 -38.00 13.22
C SER A 306 -29.56 -37.40 11.82
N GLY A 307 -29.26 -38.16 10.76
CA GLY A 307 -30.19 -38.99 9.98
C GLY A 307 -30.62 -38.22 8.72
N SER A 308 -30.09 -38.59 7.54
CA SER A 308 -30.82 -39.26 6.42
C SER A 308 -31.77 -38.34 5.63
N THR A 309 -32.14 -38.50 4.34
CA THR A 309 -31.74 -39.24 3.11
C THR A 309 -32.49 -38.55 1.93
N ASP A 310 -32.35 -38.80 0.62
CA ASP A 310 -31.61 -39.77 -0.23
C ASP A 310 -31.41 -39.21 -1.66
N GLY A 311 -30.80 -39.98 -2.58
CA GLY A 311 -31.01 -39.87 -4.04
C GLY A 311 -30.10 -38.87 -4.79
N LEU A 312 -29.13 -39.26 -5.63
CA LEU A 312 -29.21 -40.04 -6.90
C LEU A 312 -29.84 -39.23 -8.05
N GLY A 313 -29.06 -38.90 -9.10
CA GLY A 313 -29.61 -38.35 -10.36
C GLY A 313 -28.75 -37.34 -11.13
N ASP A 314 -27.69 -37.83 -11.77
CA ASP A 314 -27.08 -37.43 -13.06
C ASP A 314 -27.36 -36.08 -13.79
N SER A 315 -26.32 -35.68 -14.54
CA SER A 315 -26.32 -34.92 -15.82
C SER A 315 -26.14 -33.38 -15.86
N THR A 316 -25.01 -32.99 -16.46
CA THR A 316 -24.80 -31.95 -17.50
C THR A 316 -25.30 -30.50 -17.32
N GLY A 317 -24.37 -29.55 -17.53
CA GLY A 317 -24.61 -28.43 -18.46
C GLY A 317 -24.53 -26.99 -17.92
N THR A 318 -23.48 -26.27 -18.36
CA THR A 318 -23.46 -24.85 -18.80
C THR A 318 -24.51 -23.84 -18.31
N GLY A 319 -24.03 -22.66 -17.86
CA GLY A 319 -24.84 -21.43 -17.83
C GLY A 319 -24.09 -20.23 -17.24
N ASP A 320 -23.82 -19.22 -18.06
CA ASP A 320 -23.21 -17.94 -17.65
C ASP A 320 -24.11 -17.11 -16.72
N LEU A 321 -23.52 -16.29 -15.86
CA LEU A 321 -24.21 -15.25 -15.09
C LEU A 321 -23.65 -13.86 -15.40
N SER A 322 -24.29 -13.20 -16.35
CA SER A 322 -24.10 -11.77 -16.64
C SER A 322 -24.94 -10.92 -15.68
N TYR A 323 -24.31 -9.93 -15.04
CA TYR A 323 -25.03 -8.91 -14.26
C TYR A 323 -25.11 -7.60 -15.04
N SER A 324 -26.32 -7.28 -15.52
CA SER A 324 -26.67 -5.95 -16.04
C SER A 324 -27.08 -5.03 -14.88
N TYR A 325 -26.50 -3.83 -14.80
CA TYR A 325 -27.02 -2.76 -13.96
C TYR A 325 -28.14 -2.00 -14.66
N GLN A 326 -29.10 -1.56 -13.85
CA GLN A 326 -30.16 -0.60 -14.17
C GLN A 326 -29.89 0.70 -13.41
#